data_AF-A0A7J3QVX9-F1
#
_entry.id   AF-A0A7J3QVX9-F1
#
_cell.length_a   1.000
_cell.length_b   1.000
_cell.length_c   1.000
_cell.angle_alpha   90.00
_cell.angle_beta   90.00
_cell.angle_gamma   90.00
#
_symmetry.space_group_name_H-M   'P 1'
#
loop_
_entity.id
_entity.type
_entity.pdbx_description
1 polymer ?
#
loop_
_entity_poly.entity_id
_entity_poly.type
_entity_poly.pdbx_seq_one_letter_code
_entity_poly.pdbx_strand_id
1 'polypeptide(L)'
;MIAREEIAELVGKYDLSRLAIGTIGSHSALNIFKGAKEEGFRTVCICRERDTIVYKKFPLADELIVVDSFTELLDEKVQEKLRRLNAIIVPHGSFTAYLSLEELTDKFYVPMFGNRQLLQWEADREKQAEWLRRAGL
;
A
#
# COMPACT_ATOMS: atom_id res chain seq x y z
N MET A 1 16.31 -1.05 -6.67
CA MET A 1 15.03 -0.42 -7.03
C MET A 1 14.22 -1.37 -7.85
N ILE A 2 13.06 -1.76 -7.32
CA ILE A 2 12.11 -2.57 -8.06
C ILE A 2 11.68 -1.77 -9.29
N ALA A 3 11.94 -2.31 -10.47
CA ALA A 3 11.65 -1.65 -11.73
C ALA A 3 10.15 -1.67 -12.04
N ARG A 4 9.71 -0.71 -12.86
CA ARG A 4 8.33 -0.62 -13.31
C ARG A 4 7.93 -1.87 -14.10
N GLU A 5 8.85 -2.37 -14.90
CA GLU A 5 8.70 -3.54 -15.76
C GLU A 5 8.45 -4.80 -14.92
N GLU A 6 9.18 -4.97 -13.81
CA GLU A 6 8.98 -6.10 -12.88
C GLU A 6 7.56 -6.07 -12.26
N ILE A 7 7.09 -4.89 -11.84
CA ILE A 7 5.72 -4.75 -11.32
C ILE A 7 4.67 -4.94 -12.43
N ALA A 8 4.95 -4.49 -13.65
CA ALA A 8 4.03 -4.67 -14.78
C ALA A 8 3.89 -6.16 -15.14
N GLU A 9 4.99 -6.91 -15.17
CA GLU A 9 4.97 -8.37 -15.36
C GLU A 9 4.21 -9.09 -14.23
N LEU A 10 4.37 -8.62 -12.99
CA LEU A 10 3.62 -9.16 -11.85
C LEU A 10 2.12 -8.90 -12.00
N VAL A 11 1.71 -7.68 -12.32
CA VAL A 11 0.30 -7.32 -12.56
C VAL A 11 -0.27 -8.09 -13.75
N GLY A 12 0.53 -8.36 -14.78
CA GLY A 12 0.13 -9.20 -15.92
C GLY A 12 -0.21 -10.65 -15.55
N LYS A 13 0.21 -11.11 -14.37
CA LYS A 13 -0.12 -12.45 -13.82
C LYS A 13 -1.34 -12.42 -12.90
N TYR A 14 -1.90 -11.24 -12.57
CA TYR A 14 -3.06 -11.13 -11.69
C TYR A 14 -4.35 -11.50 -12.42
N ASP A 15 -5.29 -12.10 -11.68
CA ASP A 15 -6.67 -12.24 -12.15
C ASP A 15 -7.40 -10.90 -12.01
N LEU A 16 -7.57 -10.20 -13.15
CA LEU A 16 -8.18 -8.88 -13.20
C LEU A 16 -9.64 -8.87 -12.71
N SER A 17 -10.35 -9.98 -12.83
CA SER A 17 -11.73 -10.10 -12.32
C SER A 17 -11.81 -10.18 -10.80
N ARG A 18 -10.66 -10.40 -10.15
CA ARG A 18 -10.53 -10.59 -8.71
C ARG A 18 -9.52 -9.61 -8.11
N LEU A 19 -9.30 -8.44 -8.70
CA LEU A 19 -8.47 -7.42 -8.08
C LEU A 19 -9.00 -7.04 -6.69
N ALA A 20 -8.07 -6.74 -5.80
CA ALA A 20 -8.38 -6.24 -4.47
C ALA A 20 -7.60 -4.96 -4.19
N ILE A 21 -8.22 -4.02 -3.48
CA ILE A 21 -7.57 -2.81 -3.00
C ILE A 21 -7.08 -3.06 -1.58
N GLY A 22 -5.76 -3.01 -1.39
CA GLY A 22 -5.13 -3.26 -0.12
C GLY A 22 -4.53 -1.99 0.50
N THR A 23 -4.54 -1.87 1.82
CA THR A 23 -3.72 -0.88 2.52
C THR A 23 -3.44 -1.27 3.98
N ILE A 24 -2.50 -0.59 4.62
CA ILE A 24 -2.35 -0.60 6.08
C ILE A 24 -3.63 -0.03 6.70
N GLY A 25 -4.17 -0.72 7.71
CA GLY A 25 -5.30 -0.30 8.52
C GLY A 25 -4.95 0.85 9.46
N SER A 26 -4.67 2.04 8.91
CA SER A 26 -4.42 3.28 9.64
C SER A 26 -4.75 4.51 8.76
N HIS A 27 -4.58 5.72 9.29
CA HIS A 27 -4.65 6.99 8.55
C HIS A 27 -5.96 7.17 7.76
N SER A 28 -5.96 6.83 6.46
CA SER A 28 -7.07 7.03 5.53
C SER A 28 -7.71 5.72 5.07
N ALA A 29 -7.36 4.59 5.70
CA ALA A 29 -7.79 3.26 5.28
C ALA A 29 -9.32 3.08 5.21
N LEU A 30 -10.08 3.65 6.16
CA LEU A 30 -11.54 3.56 6.13
C LEU A 30 -12.14 4.19 4.87
N ASN A 31 -11.66 5.37 4.47
CA ASN A 31 -12.11 6.03 3.25
C ASN A 31 -11.65 5.28 2.00
N ILE A 32 -10.40 4.80 1.98
CA ILE A 32 -9.88 3.97 0.88
C ILE A 32 -10.75 2.73 0.69
N PHE A 33 -11.05 2.00 1.76
CA PHE A 33 -11.86 0.78 1.68
C PHE A 33 -13.32 1.07 1.32
N LYS A 34 -13.89 2.16 1.84
CA LYS A 34 -15.23 2.58 1.47
C LYS A 34 -15.34 2.88 -0.03
N GLY A 35 -14.41 3.68 -0.57
CA GLY A 35 -14.36 4.00 -2.00
C GLY A 35 -14.12 2.74 -2.85
N ALA A 36 -13.17 1.89 -2.46
CA ALA A 36 -12.91 0.63 -3.16
C ALA A 36 -14.16 -0.25 -3.26
N LYS A 37 -14.94 -0.37 -2.17
CA LYS A 37 -16.20 -1.13 -2.18
C LYS A 37 -17.28 -0.49 -3.05
N GLU A 38 -17.40 0.83 -3.06
CA GLU A 38 -18.34 1.54 -3.93
C GLU A 38 -18.04 1.34 -5.41
N GLU A 39 -16.76 1.19 -5.75
CA GLU A 39 -16.28 0.84 -7.09
C GLU A 39 -16.29 -0.69 -7.36
N GLY A 40 -16.81 -1.50 -6.44
CA GLY A 40 -16.99 -2.94 -6.63
C GLY A 40 -15.74 -3.81 -6.39
N PHE A 41 -14.66 -3.25 -5.83
CA PHE A 41 -13.45 -4.00 -5.50
C PHE A 41 -13.56 -4.72 -4.16
N ARG A 42 -12.87 -5.86 -4.08
CA ARG A 42 -12.56 -6.52 -2.80
C ARG A 42 -11.54 -5.70 -2.04
N THR A 43 -11.53 -5.78 -0.71
CA THR A 43 -10.60 -5.00 0.13
C THR A 43 -9.75 -5.87 1.04
N VAL A 44 -8.46 -5.51 1.17
CA VAL A 44 -7.49 -6.22 2.02
C VAL A 44 -6.89 -5.26 3.04
N CYS A 45 -7.16 -5.47 4.32
CA CYS A 45 -6.65 -4.63 5.39
C CYS A 45 -5.49 -5.31 6.12
N ILE A 46 -4.32 -4.67 6.11
CA ILE A 46 -3.15 -5.12 6.88
C ILE A 46 -3.14 -4.34 8.19
N CYS A 47 -3.40 -4.98 9.32
CA CYS A 47 -3.53 -4.27 10.60
C CYS A 47 -2.92 -5.07 11.74
N ARG A 48 -2.58 -4.39 12.85
CA ARG A 48 -2.15 -5.09 14.06
C ARG A 48 -3.34 -5.64 14.82
N GLU A 49 -3.14 -6.67 15.62
CA GLU A 49 -4.21 -7.32 16.37
C GLU A 49 -5.08 -6.31 17.15
N ARG A 50 -4.42 -5.35 17.84
CA ARG A 50 -5.09 -4.28 18.59
C ARG A 50 -5.94 -3.33 17.73
N ASP A 51 -5.61 -3.17 16.45
CA ASP A 51 -6.27 -2.26 15.52
C ASP A 51 -7.43 -2.98 14.78
N THR A 52 -7.52 -4.32 14.86
CA THR A 52 -8.54 -5.12 14.15
C THR A 52 -9.97 -4.74 14.51
N ILE A 53 -10.21 -4.25 15.74
CA ILE A 53 -11.55 -3.90 16.23
C ILE A 53 -12.24 -2.86 15.33
N VAL A 54 -11.49 -1.90 14.78
CA VAL A 54 -12.04 -0.86 13.91
C VAL A 54 -12.55 -1.47 12.60
N TYR A 55 -11.73 -2.30 11.97
CA TYR A 55 -12.03 -2.92 10.67
C TYR A 55 -12.96 -4.13 10.76
N LYS A 56 -13.18 -4.67 11.96
CA LYS A 56 -14.27 -5.63 12.24
C LYS A 56 -15.60 -4.93 12.48
N LYS A 57 -15.60 -3.76 13.13
CA LYS A 57 -16.82 -2.98 13.39
C LYS A 57 -17.37 -2.31 12.14
N PHE A 58 -16.50 -1.80 11.28
CA PHE A 58 -16.87 -1.26 9.97
C PHE A 58 -16.59 -2.34 8.92
N PRO A 59 -17.61 -2.98 8.31
CA PRO A 59 -17.44 -4.10 7.38
C PRO A 59 -16.95 -3.62 5.99
N LEU A 60 -15.83 -2.91 6.00
CA LEU A 60 -15.18 -2.32 4.84
C LEU A 60 -13.97 -3.14 4.39
N ALA A 61 -13.43 -4.02 5.24
CA ALA A 61 -12.35 -4.94 4.90
C ALA A 61 -12.92 -6.36 4.67
N ASP A 62 -12.80 -6.88 3.45
CA ASP A 62 -13.19 -8.26 3.12
C ASP A 62 -12.19 -9.28 3.68
N GLU A 63 -10.91 -8.92 3.66
CA GLU A 63 -9.80 -9.74 4.14
C GLU A 63 -8.99 -8.97 5.18
N LEU A 64 -8.66 -9.63 6.29
CA LEU A 64 -7.78 -9.10 7.32
C LEU A 64 -6.47 -9.89 7.34
N ILE A 65 -5.36 -9.17 7.15
CA ILE A 65 -4.01 -9.68 7.36
C ILE A 65 -3.52 -9.07 8.67
N VAL A 66 -3.51 -9.90 9.71
CA VAL A 66 -2.99 -9.49 11.02
C VAL A 66 -1.48 -9.65 11.03
N VAL A 67 -0.78 -8.60 11.48
CA VAL A 67 0.68 -8.56 11.69
C VAL A 67 0.97 -8.06 13.12
N ASP A 68 2.10 -8.40 13.71
CA ASP A 68 2.52 -7.84 15.00
C ASP A 68 3.06 -6.41 14.81
N SER A 69 3.79 -6.18 13.71
CA SER A 69 4.36 -4.90 13.30
C SER A 69 4.14 -4.63 11.80
N PHE A 70 4.00 -3.36 11.43
CA PHE A 70 3.92 -2.97 10.01
C PHE A 70 5.24 -3.19 9.25
N THR A 71 6.35 -3.42 9.94
CA THR A 71 7.60 -3.86 9.29
C THR A 71 7.46 -5.22 8.61
N GLU A 72 6.55 -6.08 9.08
CA GLU A 72 6.24 -7.38 8.46
C GLU A 72 5.62 -7.26 7.06
N LEU A 73 5.23 -6.07 6.61
CA LEU A 73 4.89 -5.88 5.19
C LEU A 73 6.06 -6.23 4.26
N LEU A 74 7.30 -6.19 4.75
CA LEU A 74 8.47 -6.61 3.99
C LEU A 74 8.69 -8.12 4.03
N ASP A 75 8.01 -8.84 4.91
CA ASP A 75 8.14 -10.29 5.00
C ASP A 75 7.54 -10.96 3.78
N GLU A 76 8.29 -11.86 3.17
CA GLU A 76 7.89 -12.52 1.92
C GLU A 76 6.56 -13.26 2.07
N LYS A 77 6.26 -13.80 3.25
CA LYS A 77 4.96 -14.43 3.55
C LYS A 77 3.78 -13.46 3.41
N VAL A 78 3.94 -12.22 3.91
CA VAL A 78 2.90 -11.19 3.81
C VAL A 78 2.77 -10.71 2.37
N GLN A 79 3.91 -10.44 1.72
CA GLN A 79 3.92 -10.01 0.32
C GLN A 79 3.33 -11.08 -0.62
N GLU A 80 3.68 -12.35 -0.44
CA GLU A 80 3.12 -13.45 -1.21
C GLU A 80 1.61 -13.56 -1.00
N LYS A 81 1.12 -13.43 0.24
CA LYS A 81 -0.32 -13.40 0.51
C LYS A 81 -1.00 -12.24 -0.22
N LEU A 82 -0.43 -11.05 -0.23
CA LEU A 82 -0.95 -9.89 -0.97
C LEU A 82 -1.00 -10.17 -2.48
N ARG A 83 0.07 -10.73 -3.05
CA ARG A 83 0.11 -11.09 -4.48
C ARG A 83 -0.93 -12.15 -4.85
N ARG A 84 -1.09 -13.19 -4.02
CA ARG A 84 -2.12 -14.23 -4.21
C ARG A 84 -3.55 -13.68 -4.13
N LEU A 85 -3.76 -12.61 -3.37
CA LEU A 85 -5.04 -11.91 -3.29
C LEU A 85 -5.29 -10.97 -4.48
N ASN A 86 -4.35 -10.86 -5.43
CA ASN A 86 -4.35 -9.86 -6.51
C ASN A 86 -4.46 -8.43 -5.97
N ALA A 87 -3.80 -8.15 -4.84
CA ALA A 87 -3.91 -6.88 -4.15
C ALA A 87 -3.05 -5.78 -4.82
N ILE A 88 -3.67 -4.64 -5.08
CA ILE A 88 -2.98 -3.39 -5.40
C ILE A 88 -3.00 -2.52 -4.15
N ILE A 89 -1.82 -2.12 -3.70
CA ILE A 89 -1.65 -1.36 -2.45
C ILE A 89 -1.82 0.12 -2.71
N VAL A 90 -2.71 0.77 -1.96
CA VAL A 90 -2.84 2.24 -1.95
C VAL A 90 -2.00 2.79 -0.80
N PRO A 91 -0.81 3.37 -1.09
CA PRO A 91 0.03 3.91 -0.03
C PRO A 91 -0.58 5.19 0.56
N HIS A 92 -0.26 5.46 1.83
CA HIS A 92 -0.57 6.70 2.53
C HIS A 92 0.50 6.95 3.60
N GLY A 93 0.43 8.07 4.33
CA GLY A 93 1.49 8.54 5.23
C GLY A 93 1.95 7.58 6.34
N SER A 94 1.19 6.52 6.64
CA SER A 94 1.66 5.48 7.56
C SER A 94 2.72 4.58 6.95
N PHE A 95 2.72 4.37 5.63
CA PHE A 95 3.75 3.55 4.97
C PHE A 95 5.13 4.15 5.19
N THR A 96 5.29 5.45 4.95
CA THR A 96 6.56 6.18 5.16
C THR A 96 6.90 6.40 6.62
N ALA A 97 5.95 6.20 7.55
CA ALA A 97 6.19 6.29 8.99
C ALA A 97 6.73 4.99 9.59
N TYR A 98 6.40 3.84 9.00
CA TYR A 98 6.79 2.51 9.52
C TYR A 98 7.83 1.81 8.67
N LEU A 99 7.92 2.13 7.38
CA LEU A 99 8.88 1.59 6.43
C LEU A 99 9.72 2.75 5.91
N SER A 100 11.02 2.52 5.79
CA SER A 100 11.89 3.46 5.11
C SER A 100 11.55 3.50 3.62
N LEU A 101 11.85 4.63 3.00
CA LEU A 101 11.70 4.79 1.55
C LEU A 101 12.51 3.74 0.77
N GLU A 102 13.71 3.42 1.22
CA GLU A 102 14.57 2.39 0.60
C GLU A 102 13.86 1.04 0.64
N GLU A 103 13.27 0.67 1.78
CA GLU A 103 12.50 -0.57 1.89
C GLU A 103 11.27 -0.60 0.96
N LEU A 104 10.54 0.52 0.85
CA LEU A 104 9.40 0.63 -0.06
C LEU A 104 9.82 0.55 -1.54
N THR A 105 10.97 1.13 -1.89
CA THR A 105 11.47 1.18 -3.27
C THR A 105 12.15 -0.11 -3.71
N ASP A 106 12.83 -0.80 -2.80
CA ASP A 106 13.71 -1.93 -3.12
C ASP A 106 13.18 -3.29 -2.65
N LYS A 107 12.38 -3.33 -1.58
CA LYS A 107 12.00 -4.60 -0.92
C LYS A 107 10.51 -4.89 -0.98
N PHE A 108 9.65 -3.89 -1.15
CA PHE A 108 8.20 -4.07 -1.22
C PHE A 108 7.75 -4.44 -2.65
N TYR A 109 7.83 -5.74 -2.94
CA TYR A 109 7.47 -6.37 -4.21
C TYR A 109 5.99 -6.75 -4.28
N VAL A 110 5.14 -5.73 -4.19
CA VAL A 110 3.69 -5.77 -4.40
C VAL A 110 3.29 -4.54 -5.24
N PRO A 111 2.32 -4.64 -6.17
CA PRO A 111 1.87 -3.49 -6.94
C PRO A 111 1.36 -2.38 -6.03
N MET A 112 1.80 -1.15 -6.30
CA MET A 112 1.40 0.05 -5.55
C MET A 112 0.76 1.05 -6.49
N PHE A 113 -0.36 1.63 -6.07
CA PHE A 113 -1.01 2.74 -6.77
C PHE A 113 -0.20 4.03 -6.58
N GLY A 114 0.04 4.76 -7.68
CA GLY A 114 0.78 6.01 -7.69
C GLY A 114 2.23 5.87 -8.16
N ASN A 115 3.06 6.87 -7.84
CA ASN A 115 4.46 6.90 -8.22
C ASN A 115 5.36 6.60 -7.01
N ARG A 116 5.96 5.41 -7.00
CA ARG A 116 6.84 4.96 -5.91
C ARG A 116 8.05 5.86 -5.69
N GLN A 117 8.61 6.44 -6.75
CA GLN A 117 9.75 7.36 -6.65
C GLN A 117 9.35 8.71 -6.06
N LEU A 118 8.09 9.12 -6.19
CA LEU A 118 7.59 10.38 -5.67
C LEU A 118 7.65 10.44 -4.14
N LEU A 119 7.49 9.30 -3.48
CA LEU A 119 7.62 9.18 -2.02
C LEU A 119 8.97 9.73 -1.52
N GLN A 120 10.03 9.64 -2.34
CA GLN A 120 11.32 10.21 -2.01
C GLN A 120 11.31 11.73 -2.00
N TRP A 121 10.65 12.32 -3.00
CA TRP A 121 10.52 13.76 -3.12
C TRP A 121 9.69 14.33 -2.00
N GLU A 122 8.69 13.60 -1.51
CA GLU A 122 7.83 14.00 -0.41
C GLU A 122 8.48 13.80 0.97
N ALA A 123 9.44 12.90 1.14
CA ALA A 123 10.08 12.65 2.43
C ALA A 123 11.27 13.58 2.72
N ASP A 124 11.90 14.13 1.68
CA ASP A 124 13.13 14.92 1.78
C ASP A 124 12.83 16.42 1.61
N ARG A 125 13.15 17.23 2.63
CA ARG A 125 12.85 18.68 2.63
C ARG A 125 13.58 19.45 1.54
N GLU A 126 14.81 19.06 1.19
CA GLU A 126 15.56 19.72 0.14
C GLU A 126 14.95 19.42 -1.23
N LYS A 127 14.55 18.17 -1.46
CA LYS A 127 13.85 17.75 -2.68
C LYS A 127 12.47 18.38 -2.79
N GLN A 128 11.71 18.44 -1.70
CA GLN A 128 10.44 19.16 -1.66
C GLN A 128 10.64 20.63 -2.04
N ALA A 129 11.62 21.30 -1.43
CA ALA A 129 11.90 22.71 -1.72
C ALA A 129 12.36 22.93 -3.17
N GLU A 130 13.20 22.03 -3.70
CA GLU A 130 13.58 22.05 -5.12
C GLU A 130 12.34 21.90 -6.01
N TRP A 131 11.48 20.93 -5.71
CA TRP A 131 10.29 20.64 -6.51
C TRP A 131 9.31 21.82 -6.52
N LEU A 132 9.05 22.42 -5.37
CA LEU A 132 8.20 23.61 -5.25
C LEU A 132 8.77 24.80 -6.00
N ARG A 133 10.07 25.12 -5.81
CA ARG A 133 10.72 26.21 -6.55
C ARG A 133 10.67 26.01 -8.06
N ARG A 134 10.89 24.78 -8.53
CA ARG A 134 10.78 24.43 -9.96
C ARG A 134 9.36 24.56 -10.50
N ALA A 135 8.36 24.41 -9.63
CA ALA A 135 6.94 24.63 -9.95
C ALA A 135 6.53 26.11 -9.82
N GLY A 136 7.42 27.01 -9.37
CA GLY A 136 7.12 28.42 -9.16
C GLY A 136 6.37 28.73 -7.85
N LEU A 137 6.47 27.84 -6.85
CA LEU A 137 5.90 27.99 -5.50
C LEU A 137 6.97 28.31 -4.46
#